data_AF-A0A022PFF4-F1
#
_entry.id   AF-A0A022PFF4-F1
#
_cell.length_a   1.000
_cell.length_b   1.000
_cell.length_c   1.000
_cell.angle_alpha   90.00
_cell.angle_beta   90.00
_cell.angle_gamma   90.00
#
_symmetry.space_group_name_H-M   'P 1'
#
loop_
_entity.id
_entity.type
_entity.pdbx_description
1 polymer ?
#
loop_
_entity_poly.entity_id
_entity_poly.type
_entity_poly.pdbx_seq_one_letter_code
_entity_poly.pdbx_strand_id
1 'polypeptide(L)'
;MLKNSNIRLVKVIIDLAIFLEFTSEELLNPDSAIEIMEQMAAELQLLNDDEKQEVIRLFQDLSDNYTGEVYDYVKGLPEFLGLI
;
A
#
# COMPACT_ATOMS: atom_id res chain seq x y z
N MET A 1 23.01 0.67 1.49
CA MET A 1 22.22 -0.38 0.83
C MET A 1 20.85 -0.39 1.47
N LEU A 2 19.79 -0.07 0.71
CA LEU A 2 18.42 -0.31 1.14
C LEU A 2 18.33 -1.79 1.53
N LYS A 3 18.03 -2.08 2.80
CA LYS A 3 17.97 -3.45 3.28
C LYS A 3 16.83 -4.15 2.55
N ASN A 4 17.08 -5.36 2.06
CA ASN A 4 16.10 -6.24 1.42
C ASN A 4 14.77 -6.30 2.20
N SER A 5 14.79 -6.09 3.53
CA SER A 5 13.62 -6.05 4.40
C SER A 5 12.58 -4.99 4.02
N ASN A 6 12.96 -3.75 3.70
CA ASN A 6 11.96 -2.68 3.47
C ASN A 6 11.15 -2.93 2.20
N ILE A 7 11.82 -3.39 1.14
CA ILE A 7 11.16 -3.84 -0.10
C ILE A 7 10.17 -4.97 0.21
N ARG A 8 10.53 -5.93 1.07
CA ARG A 8 9.65 -7.04 1.45
C ARG A 8 8.46 -6.57 2.29
N LEU A 9 8.67 -5.63 3.21
CA LEU A 9 7.59 -5.07 4.03
C LEU A 9 6.61 -4.26 3.18
N VAL A 10 7.10 -3.38 2.29
CA VAL A 10 6.24 -2.63 1.36
C VAL A 10 5.51 -3.58 0.42
N LYS A 11 6.15 -4.65 -0.05
CA LYS A 11 5.45 -5.68 -0.82
C LYS A 11 4.31 -6.33 -0.04
N VAL A 12 4.51 -6.66 1.24
CA VAL A 12 3.42 -7.22 2.08
C VAL A 12 2.28 -6.22 2.23
N ILE A 13 2.58 -4.93 2.42
CA ILE A 13 1.58 -3.86 2.48
C ILE A 13 0.79 -3.78 1.17
N ILE A 14 1.47 -3.82 0.02
CA ILE A 14 0.84 -3.84 -1.31
C ILE A 14 -0.08 -5.06 -1.45
N ASP A 15 0.42 -6.25 -1.13
CA ASP A 15 -0.34 -7.50 -1.28
C ASP A 15 -1.60 -7.47 -0.41
N LEU A 16 -1.53 -6.90 0.80
CA LEU A 16 -2.69 -6.68 1.67
C LEU A 16 -3.64 -5.62 1.11
N ALA A 17 -3.13 -4.48 0.64
CA ALA A 17 -3.97 -3.42 0.08
C ALA A 17 -4.71 -3.88 -1.18
N ILE A 18 -4.08 -4.70 -2.02
CA ILE A 18 -4.74 -5.35 -3.18
C ILE A 18 -5.82 -6.30 -2.70
N PHE A 19 -5.55 -7.12 -1.68
CA PHE A 19 -6.55 -8.03 -1.13
C PHE A 19 -7.77 -7.28 -0.60
N LEU A 20 -7.55 -6.18 0.13
CA LEU A 20 -8.64 -5.39 0.72
C LEU A 20 -9.50 -4.69 -0.34
N GLU A 21 -8.88 -4.19 -1.42
CA GLU A 21 -9.58 -3.48 -2.51
C GLU A 21 -10.30 -4.42 -3.49
N PHE A 22 -9.63 -5.50 -3.92
CA PHE A 22 -10.09 -6.33 -5.03
C PHE A 22 -10.83 -7.60 -4.60
N THR A 23 -10.99 -7.85 -3.30
CA THR A 23 -11.84 -8.95 -2.81
C THR A 23 -13.30 -8.56 -2.91
N SER A 24 -14.10 -9.44 -3.53
CA SER A 24 -15.55 -9.24 -3.66
C SER A 24 -16.23 -9.03 -2.30
N GLU A 25 -17.24 -8.17 -2.28
CA GLU A 25 -18.09 -7.87 -1.11
C GLU A 25 -18.79 -9.12 -0.53
N GLU A 26 -18.94 -10.19 -1.33
CA GLU A 26 -19.47 -11.48 -0.87
C GLU A 26 -18.52 -12.22 0.09
N LEU A 27 -17.21 -11.93 0.01
CA LEU A 27 -16.15 -12.59 0.77
C LEU A 27 -15.55 -11.69 1.85
N LEU A 28 -15.53 -10.38 1.64
CA LEU A 28 -14.99 -9.39 2.57
C LEU A 28 -15.97 -8.23 2.71
N ASN A 29 -16.36 -7.91 3.95
CA ASN A 29 -17.21 -6.76 4.21
C ASN A 29 -16.46 -5.46 3.83
N PRO A 30 -17.02 -4.59 2.96
CA PRO A 30 -16.34 -3.38 2.50
C PRO A 30 -16.02 -2.39 3.62
N ASP A 31 -16.90 -2.23 4.61
CA ASP A 31 -16.66 -1.32 5.74
C ASP A 31 -15.47 -1.80 6.57
N SER A 32 -15.35 -3.12 6.78
CA SER A 32 -14.20 -3.72 7.46
C SER A 32 -12.91 -3.61 6.63
N ALA A 33 -12.99 -3.68 5.29
CA ALA A 33 -11.84 -3.47 4.43
C ALA A 33 -11.32 -2.02 4.52
N ILE A 34 -12.23 -1.05 4.49
CA ILE A 34 -11.93 0.38 4.67
C ILE A 34 -11.32 0.63 6.05
N GLU A 35 -11.91 0.10 7.12
CA GLU A 35 -11.40 0.28 8.49
C GLU A 35 -9.95 -0.19 8.62
N ILE A 36 -9.60 -1.35 8.04
CA ILE A 36 -8.23 -1.86 8.07
C ILE A 36 -7.30 -0.98 7.22
N MET A 37 -7.75 -0.52 6.04
CA MET A 37 -6.97 0.41 5.20
C MET A 37 -6.69 1.73 5.93
N GLU A 38 -7.66 2.28 6.67
CA GLU A 38 -7.50 3.49 7.47
C GLU A 38 -6.50 3.27 8.63
N GLN A 39 -6.56 2.12 9.30
CA GLN A 39 -5.59 1.77 10.34
C GLN A 39 -4.16 1.63 9.78
N MET A 40 -4.02 1.02 8.59
CA MET A 40 -2.75 0.92 7.90
C MET A 40 -2.21 2.31 7.51
N ALA A 41 -3.07 3.18 6.97
CA ALA A 41 -2.70 4.56 6.64
C ALA A 41 -2.25 5.33 7.87
N ALA A 42 -2.98 5.25 8.98
CA ALA A 42 -2.66 5.94 10.23
C ALA A 42 -1.26 5.55 10.75
N GLU A 43 -0.92 4.26 10.72
CA GLU A 43 0.40 3.80 11.18
C GLU A 43 1.52 4.24 10.22
N LEU A 44 1.31 4.15 8.91
CA LEU A 44 2.29 4.60 7.91
C LEU A 44 2.51 6.12 7.95
N GLN A 45 1.51 6.89 8.34
CA GLN A 45 1.63 8.34 8.51
C GLN A 45 2.52 8.74 9.70
N LEU A 46 2.83 7.83 10.63
CA LEU A 46 3.76 8.06 11.74
C LEU A 46 5.24 7.98 11.34
N LEU A 47 5.54 7.45 10.14
CA LEU A 47 6.90 7.45 9.60
C LEU A 47 7.45 8.87 9.49
N ASN A 48 8.76 9.02 9.69
CA ASN A 48 9.42 10.30 9.44
C ASN A 48 9.53 10.59 7.93
N ASP A 49 9.91 11.82 7.57
CA ASP A 49 9.93 12.26 6.17
C ASP A 49 10.84 11.38 5.29
N ASP A 50 12.04 11.00 5.77
CA ASP A 50 12.96 10.15 5.02
C ASP A 50 12.38 8.74 4.81
N GLU A 51 11.75 8.17 5.84
CA GLU A 51 11.08 6.86 5.77
C GLU A 51 9.87 6.89 4.84
N LYS A 52 9.05 7.96 4.88
CA LYS A 52 7.93 8.15 3.96
C LYS A 52 8.40 8.21 2.52
N GLN A 53 9.43 9.01 2.22
CA GLN A 53 9.99 9.10 0.88
C GLN A 53 10.53 7.77 0.38
N GLU A 54 11.15 6.97 1.26
CA GLU A 54 11.55 5.60 0.92
C GLU A 54 10.35 4.72 0.57
N VAL A 55 9.30 4.71 1.39
CA VAL A 55 8.08 3.91 1.17
C VAL A 55 7.35 4.33 -0.11
N ILE A 56 7.20 5.63 -0.36
CA ILE A 56 6.59 6.17 -1.59
C ILE A 56 7.35 5.68 -2.82
N ARG A 57 8.68 5.77 -2.80
CA ARG A 57 9.51 5.29 -3.92
C ARG A 57 9.34 3.79 -4.12
N LEU A 58 9.25 3.02 -3.04
CA LEU A 58 9.04 1.58 -3.12
C LEU A 58 7.66 1.20 -3.66
N PHE A 59 6.59 1.94 -3.34
CA PHE A 59 5.28 1.74 -3.99
C PHE A 59 5.38 1.96 -5.50
N GLN A 60 6.04 3.04 -5.93
CA GLN A 60 6.25 3.34 -7.34
C GLN A 60 7.09 2.26 -8.04
N ASP A 61 8.25 1.90 -7.48
CA ASP A 61 9.15 0.89 -8.03
C ASP A 61 8.47 -0.50 -8.11
N LEU A 62 7.65 -0.86 -7.12
CA LEU A 62 6.96 -2.15 -7.08
C LEU A 62 5.70 -2.19 -7.94
N SER A 63 5.09 -1.04 -8.24
CA SER A 63 3.90 -0.95 -9.10
C SER A 63 4.15 -1.58 -10.48
N ASP A 64 5.37 -1.43 -11.02
CA ASP A 64 5.78 -1.99 -12.32
C ASP A 64 5.71 -3.53 -12.40
N ASN A 65 5.52 -4.23 -11.27
CA ASN A 65 5.29 -5.68 -11.26
C ASN A 65 3.83 -6.07 -11.52
N TYR A 66 2.92 -5.09 -11.58
CA TYR A 66 1.49 -5.30 -11.80
C TYR A 66 1.06 -4.67 -13.14
N THR A 67 -0.15 -4.98 -13.58
CA THR A 67 -0.70 -4.48 -14.86
C THR A 67 -2.18 -4.10 -14.71
N GLY A 68 -2.67 -3.18 -15.54
CA GLY A 68 -4.08 -2.78 -15.56
C GLY A 68 -4.49 -2.04 -14.28
N GLU A 69 -5.70 -2.27 -13.81
CA GLU A 69 -6.26 -1.59 -12.62
C GLU A 69 -5.41 -1.79 -11.35
N VAL A 70 -4.76 -2.96 -11.20
CA VAL A 70 -3.88 -3.24 -10.06
C VAL A 70 -2.60 -2.39 -10.13
N TYR A 71 -2.06 -2.15 -11.33
CA TYR A 71 -0.94 -1.22 -11.50
C TYR A 71 -1.31 0.19 -11.06
N ASP A 72 -2.44 0.69 -11.56
CA ASP A 72 -2.92 2.05 -11.26
C ASP A 72 -3.22 2.21 -9.76
N TYR A 73 -3.84 1.21 -9.15
CA TYR A 73 -4.10 1.19 -7.70
C TYR A 73 -2.82 1.21 -6.88
N VAL A 74 -1.87 0.32 -7.15
CA VAL A 74 -0.60 0.25 -6.39
C VAL A 74 0.20 1.54 -6.53
N LYS A 75 0.19 2.13 -7.73
CA LYS A 75 0.85 3.40 -7.99
C LYS A 75 0.23 4.58 -7.23
N GLY A 76 -1.09 4.54 -7.00
CA GLY A 76 -1.84 5.56 -6.25
C GLY A 76 -1.90 5.34 -4.73
N LEU A 77 -1.34 4.24 -4.21
CA LEU A 77 -1.31 3.97 -2.76
C LEU A 77 -0.68 5.10 -1.93
N PRO A 78 0.40 5.78 -2.35
CA PRO A 78 0.92 6.92 -1.61
C PRO A 78 -0.14 8.00 -1.32
N GLU A 79 -0.95 8.34 -2.31
CA GLU A 79 -2.05 9.29 -2.19
C GLU A 79 -3.18 8.72 -1.32
N PHE A 80 -3.61 7.48 -1.57
CA PHE A 80 -4.72 6.85 -0.84
C PHE A 80 -4.42 6.66 0.66
N LEU A 81 -3.15 6.45 1.01
CA LEU A 81 -2.68 6.28 2.38
C LEU A 81 -2.26 7.61 3.04
N GLY A 82 -2.38 8.75 2.34
CA GLY A 82 -2.06 10.08 2.86
C GLY A 82 -0.57 10.29 3.15
N LEU A 83 0.30 9.71 2.31
CA LEU A 83 1.76 9.86 2.43
C LEU A 83 2.31 11.06 1.65
N ILE A 84 1.54 11.61 0.72
CA ILE A 84 1.86 12.80 -0.08
C ILE A 84 0.71 13.81 -0.14
#